data_AF-A0A672MAK1-F1
#
_entry.id   AF-A0A672MAK1-F1
#
_cell.length_a   1.000
_cell.length_b   1.000
_cell.length_c   1.000
_cell.angle_alpha   90.00
_cell.angle_beta   90.00
_cell.angle_gamma   90.00
#
_symmetry.space_group_name_H-M   'P 1'
#
loop_
_entity.id
_entity.type
_entity.pdbx_description
1 polymer ?
#
loop_
_entity_poly.entity_id
_entity_poly.type
_entity_poly.pdbx_seq_one_letter_code
_entity_poly.pdbx_strand_id
1 'polypeptide(L)'
;HTKFQLPHPNEKVFIVRTVKIPEVPEWCLDHWHPSEKAMYPDYFAKREQWKKLRVQSWDREVQQLQIETPADGPKSEALPPARKEGDLPPLWWQFVTRPRERPM
;
A
#
# COMPACT_ATOMS: atom_id res chain seq x y z
N HIS A 1 38.14 -2.27 36.56
CA HIS A 1 37.47 -3.29 35.74
C HIS A 1 35.99 -2.92 35.68
N THR A 2 35.60 -2.12 34.69
CA THR A 2 34.23 -1.56 34.64
C THR A 2 33.44 -2.37 33.62
N LYS A 3 32.42 -3.08 34.10
CA LYS A 3 31.54 -3.93 33.29
C LYS A 3 30.67 -3.04 32.39
N PHE A 4 30.59 -3.36 31.10
CA PHE A 4 29.60 -2.78 30.21
C PHE A 4 28.23 -3.37 30.56
N GLN A 5 27.37 -2.56 31.18
CA GLN A 5 25.97 -2.87 31.39
C GLN A 5 25.20 -2.51 30.11
N LEU A 6 24.49 -3.47 29.51
CA LEU A 6 23.56 -3.17 28.41
C LEU A 6 22.39 -2.30 28.94
N PRO A 7 21.97 -1.26 28.20
CA PRO A 7 20.92 -0.37 28.66
C PRO A 7 19.55 -1.06 28.74
N HIS A 8 18.76 -0.65 29.74
CA HIS A 8 17.39 -1.11 29.95
C HIS A 8 16.49 -0.75 28.76
N PRO A 9 15.46 -1.55 28.43
CA PRO A 9 14.65 -1.39 27.22
C PRO A 9 13.77 -0.13 27.17
N ASN A 10 13.82 0.73 28.20
CA ASN A 10 13.03 1.96 28.31
C ASN A 10 13.83 3.25 28.28
N GLU A 11 15.14 3.21 28.03
CA GLU A 11 15.93 4.41 27.82
C GLU A 11 15.89 4.77 26.33
N LYS A 12 15.16 5.84 25.99
CA LYS A 12 15.06 6.36 24.62
C LYS A 12 16.41 6.94 24.20
N VAL A 13 17.29 6.04 23.75
CA VAL A 13 18.52 6.34 23.02
C VAL A 13 18.13 7.16 21.79
N PHE A 14 18.63 8.39 21.74
CA PHE A 14 18.69 9.32 20.61
C PHE A 14 17.90 8.90 19.36
N ILE A 15 16.59 9.18 19.36
CA ILE A 15 15.88 9.30 18.09
C ILE A 15 16.29 10.66 17.54
N VAL A 16 17.24 10.66 16.60
CA VAL A 16 17.36 11.75 15.62
C VAL A 16 15.94 11.98 15.14
N ARG A 17 15.35 13.13 15.48
CA ARG A 17 14.03 13.52 14.98
C ARG A 17 14.17 13.72 13.47
N THR A 18 14.15 12.64 12.71
CA THR A 18 13.69 12.68 11.33
C THR A 18 12.29 13.27 11.44
N VAL A 19 12.09 14.49 10.92
CA VAL A 19 10.74 15.00 10.70
C VAL A 19 10.02 13.88 9.96
N LYS A 20 9.02 13.27 10.60
CA LYS A 20 8.20 12.25 9.95
C LYS A 20 7.54 12.96 8.79
N ILE A 21 8.11 12.82 7.59
CA ILE A 21 7.51 13.30 6.35
C ILE A 21 6.12 12.66 6.33
N PRO A 22 5.03 13.44 6.26
CA PRO A 22 3.70 12.86 6.23
C PRO A 22 3.62 11.90 5.05
N GLU A 23 3.15 10.69 5.31
CA GLU A 23 2.88 9.69 4.28
C GLU A 23 1.90 10.30 3.27
N VAL A 24 2.40 10.76 2.12
CA VAL A 24 1.56 11.36 1.08
C VAL A 24 0.81 10.23 0.39
N PRO A 25 -0.54 10.23 0.43
CA PRO A 25 -1.30 9.16 -0.19
C PRO A 25 -1.21 9.23 -1.71
N GLU A 26 -1.24 8.06 -2.35
CA GLU A 26 -1.01 7.90 -3.79
C GLU A 26 -1.93 8.77 -4.66
N TRP A 27 -3.18 9.00 -4.25
CA TRP A 27 -4.14 9.79 -5.00
C TRP A 27 -3.74 11.27 -5.15
N CYS A 28 -2.84 11.79 -4.31
CA CYS A 28 -2.33 13.16 -4.45
C CYS A 28 -1.62 13.37 -5.79
N LEU A 29 -1.01 12.34 -6.36
CA LEU A 29 -0.33 12.40 -7.65
C LEU A 29 -1.29 12.60 -8.82
N ASP A 30 -2.59 12.33 -8.66
CA ASP A 30 -3.59 12.62 -9.68
C ASP A 30 -3.85 14.13 -9.83
N HIS A 31 -3.63 14.93 -8.78
CA HIS A 31 -3.85 16.37 -8.77
C HIS A 31 -2.67 17.21 -9.30
N TRP A 32 -1.55 16.58 -9.69
CA TRP A 32 -0.38 17.28 -10.23
C TRP A 32 -0.69 17.98 -11.56
N HIS A 33 -0.05 19.12 -11.80
CA HIS A 33 -0.20 19.85 -13.06
C HIS A 33 0.45 19.06 -14.21
N PRO A 34 -0.11 19.08 -15.44
CA PRO A 34 0.44 18.30 -16.57
C PRO A 34 1.94 18.56 -16.84
N SER A 35 2.45 19.78 -16.62
CA SER A 35 3.87 20.08 -16.78
C SER A 35 4.76 19.34 -15.77
N GLU A 36 4.30 19.16 -14.53
CA GLU A 36 5.02 18.43 -13.49
C GLU A 36 5.01 16.93 -13.78
N LYS A 37 3.86 16.42 -14.25
CA LYS A 37 3.73 15.02 -14.69
C LYS A 37 4.63 14.72 -15.90
N ALA A 38 4.76 15.68 -16.82
CA ALA A 38 5.59 15.55 -18.01
C ALA A 38 7.08 15.43 -17.70
N MET A 39 7.55 15.84 -16.52
CA MET A 39 8.93 15.60 -16.08
C MET A 39 9.20 14.12 -15.77
N TYR A 40 8.16 13.33 -15.49
CA TYR A 40 8.25 11.92 -15.10
C TYR A 40 7.43 11.01 -16.01
N PRO A 41 7.70 11.00 -17.34
CA PRO A 41 6.85 10.32 -18.32
C PRO A 41 6.76 8.82 -18.06
N ASP A 42 7.88 8.16 -17.76
CA ASP A 42 7.93 6.70 -17.54
C ASP A 42 7.18 6.27 -16.28
N TYR A 43 7.22 7.10 -15.23
CA TYR A 43 6.52 6.82 -13.98
C TYR A 43 5.01 6.88 -14.19
N PHE A 44 4.50 7.97 -14.79
CA PHE A 44 3.07 8.11 -15.07
C PHE A 44 2.58 7.10 -16.12
N ALA A 45 3.39 6.74 -17.12
CA ALA A 45 3.05 5.70 -18.08
C ALA A 45 2.84 4.34 -17.42
N LYS A 46 3.76 3.94 -16.52
CA LYS A 46 3.57 2.75 -15.69
C LYS A 46 2.32 2.89 -14.84
N ARG A 47 2.16 3.99 -14.10
CA ARG A 47 1.01 4.25 -13.21
C ARG A 47 -0.34 4.06 -13.91
N GLU A 48 -0.47 4.50 -15.15
CA GLU A 48 -1.68 4.30 -15.95
C GLU A 48 -1.94 2.81 -16.28
N GLN A 49 -0.91 1.99 -16.45
CA GLN A 49 -1.07 0.53 -16.58
C GLN A 49 -1.64 -0.07 -15.29
N TRP A 50 -1.13 0.35 -14.12
CA TRP A 50 -1.62 -0.11 -12.81
C TRP A 50 -3.08 0.32 -12.57
N LYS A 51 -3.45 1.55 -12.95
CA LYS A 51 -4.85 2.03 -12.87
C LYS A 51 -5.79 1.24 -13.77
N LYS A 52 -5.38 0.94 -15.00
CA LYS A 52 -6.14 0.06 -15.91
C LYS A 52 -6.33 -1.33 -15.32
N LEU A 53 -5.26 -1.92 -14.78
CA LEU A 53 -5.32 -3.23 -14.12
C LEU A 53 -6.28 -3.21 -12.93
N ARG A 54 -6.29 -2.13 -12.14
CA ARG A 54 -7.20 -1.96 -11.01
C ARG A 54 -8.68 -1.93 -11.43
N VAL A 55 -9.00 -1.20 -12.49
CA VAL A 55 -10.37 -1.16 -13.01
C VAL A 55 -10.79 -2.53 -13.53
N GLN A 56 -9.90 -3.24 -14.24
CA GLN A 56 -10.18 -4.57 -14.79
C GLN A 56 -10.32 -5.65 -13.71
N SER A 57 -9.56 -5.55 -12.61
CA SER A 57 -9.60 -6.54 -11.54
C SER A 57 -10.80 -6.35 -10.60
N TRP A 58 -11.32 -5.12 -10.47
CA TRP A 58 -12.37 -4.77 -9.50
C TRP A 58 -13.61 -5.67 -9.59
N ASP A 59 -14.19 -5.84 -10.78
CA ASP A 59 -15.41 -6.62 -10.93
C ASP A 59 -15.20 -8.09 -10.55
N ARG A 60 -14.02 -8.65 -10.83
CA ARG A 60 -13.67 -10.03 -10.47
C ARG A 60 -13.47 -10.19 -8.97
N GLU A 61 -12.78 -9.24 -8.34
CA GLU A 61 -12.57 -9.20 -6.89
C GLU A 61 -13.92 -9.11 -6.15
N VAL A 62 -14.82 -8.24 -6.59
CA VAL A 62 -16.15 -8.06 -5.98
C VAL A 62 -17.00 -9.33 -6.13
N GLN A 63 -17.01 -9.95 -7.32
CA GLN A 63 -17.70 -11.22 -7.53
C GLN A 63 -17.14 -12.33 -6.63
N GLN A 64 -15.82 -12.43 -6.51
CA GLN A 64 -15.18 -13.41 -5.63
C GLN A 64 -15.60 -13.20 -4.18
N LEU A 65 -15.56 -11.95 -3.69
CA LEU A 65 -15.98 -11.61 -2.34
C LEU A 65 -17.46 -11.93 -2.09
N GLN A 66 -18.34 -11.65 -3.05
CA GLN A 66 -19.77 -11.96 -2.93
C GLN A 66 -20.05 -13.46 -2.86
N ILE A 67 -19.29 -14.28 -3.60
CA ILE A 67 -19.42 -15.74 -3.59
C ILE A 67 -18.89 -16.33 -2.28
N GLU A 68 -17.77 -15.81 -1.78
CA GLU A 68 -17.09 -16.37 -0.61
C GLU A 68 -17.62 -15.84 0.72
N THR A 69 -18.28 -14.66 0.73
CA THR A 69 -18.87 -14.09 1.93
C THR A 69 -20.21 -14.79 2.20
N PRO A 70 -20.37 -15.49 3.34
CA PRO A 70 -21.65 -16.08 3.71
C PRO A 70 -22.69 -14.98 3.95
N ALA A 71 -23.99 -15.32 3.82
CA ALA A 71 -25.09 -14.37 3.96
C ALA A 71 -25.15 -13.64 5.32
N ASP A 72 -24.53 -14.22 6.35
CA ASP A 72 -24.38 -13.66 7.71
C ASP A 72 -23.24 -12.64 7.82
N GLY A 73 -22.58 -12.31 6.71
CA GLY A 73 -21.43 -11.42 6.63
C GLY A 73 -20.07 -12.10 6.86
N PRO A 74 -18.96 -11.38 6.65
CA PRO A 74 -17.63 -11.93 6.83
C PRO A 74 -17.35 -12.15 8.32
N LYS A 75 -16.95 -13.38 8.68
CA LYS A 75 -16.62 -13.77 10.07
C LYS A 75 -15.23 -13.31 10.51
N SER A 76 -14.41 -12.84 9.58
CA SER A 76 -13.02 -12.43 9.78
C SER A 76 -12.63 -11.36 8.77
N GLU A 77 -11.65 -10.53 9.12
CA GLU A 77 -11.02 -9.54 8.23
C GLU A 77 -10.05 -10.18 7.21
N ALA A 78 -9.82 -11.50 7.30
CA ALA A 78 -8.94 -12.21 6.37
C ALA A 78 -9.54 -12.22 4.95
N LEU A 79 -8.80 -11.62 4.01
CA LEU A 79 -9.16 -11.62 2.59
C LEU A 79 -8.77 -12.96 1.94
N PRO A 80 -9.63 -13.55 1.10
CA PRO A 80 -9.29 -14.80 0.42
C PRO A 80 -8.19 -14.57 -0.63
N PRO A 81 -7.30 -15.54 -0.87
CA PRO A 81 -6.32 -15.45 -1.95
C PRO A 81 -7.00 -15.48 -3.33
N ALA A 82 -6.31 -15.01 -4.37
CA ALA A 82 -6.77 -15.17 -5.74
C ALA A 82 -6.86 -16.66 -6.10
N ARG A 83 -8.01 -17.11 -6.61
CA ARG A 83 -8.26 -18.54 -6.90
C ARG A 83 -7.91 -18.97 -8.32
N LYS A 84 -7.82 -18.04 -9.27
CA LYS A 84 -7.52 -18.32 -10.68
C LYS A 84 -6.17 -17.74 -11.06
N GLU A 85 -5.48 -18.43 -11.97
CA GLU A 85 -4.21 -17.96 -12.52
C GLU A 85 -4.42 -16.65 -13.29
N GLY A 86 -3.69 -15.61 -12.92
CA GLY A 86 -3.79 -14.27 -13.51
C GLY A 86 -4.80 -13.33 -12.83
N ASP A 87 -5.60 -13.80 -11.87
CA ASP A 87 -6.42 -12.92 -11.03
C ASP A 87 -5.60 -12.35 -9.86
N LEU A 88 -5.95 -11.14 -9.43
CA LEU A 88 -5.32 -10.45 -8.31
C LEU A 88 -6.12 -10.67 -7.02
N PRO A 89 -5.46 -10.69 -5.85
CA PRO A 89 -6.17 -10.82 -4.59
C PRO A 89 -7.13 -9.63 -4.38
N PRO A 90 -8.31 -9.85 -3.78
CA PRO A 90 -9.25 -8.77 -3.50
C PRO A 90 -8.61 -7.67 -2.67
N LEU A 91 -8.95 -6.41 -2.98
CA LEU A 91 -8.45 -5.20 -2.31
C LEU A 91 -6.92 -4.99 -2.37
N TRP A 92 -6.22 -5.65 -3.30
CA TRP A 92 -4.75 -5.56 -3.44
C TRP A 92 -4.23 -4.12 -3.58
N TRP A 93 -4.99 -3.22 -4.21
CA TRP A 93 -4.60 -1.84 -4.48
C TRP A 93 -4.10 -1.11 -3.23
N GLN A 94 -4.82 -1.24 -2.12
CA GLN A 94 -4.48 -0.58 -0.86
C GLN A 94 -3.19 -1.08 -0.22
N PHE A 95 -2.67 -2.24 -0.65
CA PHE A 95 -1.42 -2.79 -0.15
C PHE A 95 -0.24 -2.40 -1.03
N VAL A 96 -0.42 -2.40 -2.35
CA VAL A 96 0.66 -2.08 -3.29
C VAL A 96 0.92 -0.57 -3.41
N THR A 97 -0.08 0.28 -3.20
CA THR A 97 0.06 1.74 -3.26
C THR A 97 0.28 2.37 -1.90
N ARG A 98 0.66 1.58 -0.89
CA ARG A 98 0.95 2.14 0.44
C ARG A 98 2.17 3.08 0.32
N PRO A 99 2.10 4.28 0.92
CA PRO A 99 3.27 5.12 1.05
C PRO A 99 4.40 4.34 1.71
N ARG A 100 5.63 4.53 1.23
CA ARG A 100 6.80 3.88 1.83
C ARG A 100 7.00 4.42 3.25
N GLU A 101 7.19 3.54 4.22
CA GLU A 101 7.48 3.93 5.62
C GLU A 101 8.74 4.81 5.74
N ARG A 102 9.68 4.66 4.80
CA ARG A 102 10.89 5.46 4.68
C ARG A 102 11.01 5.98 3.26
N PRO A 103 10.43 7.15 2.94
CA PRO A 103 10.77 7.87 1.72
C PRO A 103 12.23 8.34 1.87
N MET A 104 13.07 8.00 0.90
CA MET A 104 14.51 8.37 0.86
C MET A 104 14.68 9.88 0.72
#